data_AF-A0A943TBN1-F1
#
_entry.id   AF-A0A943TBN1-F1
#
_cell.length_a   1.000
_cell.length_b   1.000
_cell.length_c   1.000
_cell.angle_alpha   90.00
_cell.angle_beta   90.00
_cell.angle_gamma   90.00
#
_symmetry.space_group_name_H-M   'P 1'
#
loop_
_entity.id
_entity.type
_entity.pdbx_description
1 polymer ?
#
loop_
_entity_poly.entity_id
_entity_poly.type
_entity_poly.pdbx_seq_one_letter_code
_entity_poly.pdbx_strand_id
1 'polypeptide(L)'
;MSVTIKNPEEITILATGGTIDKFYSVAGTMDIGEPAAKNLLDRVITDVRFDIRPLIGKDSLDMTDEDRAELTEALDAVTNTQVLITHGTDTMPETARYLLEHAQLGEKVVVLTGAMQPAVMARSDAGFNLGAAIAALNLLDPGVYISMSGRIFPAKSVRKDRSRGIFEG
;
A
#
# COMPACT_ATOMS: atom_id res chain seq x y z
N MET A 1 22.23 -3.91 17.21
CA MET A 1 21.13 -2.91 17.27
C MET A 1 19.91 -3.62 17.82
N SER A 2 19.22 -3.02 18.79
CA SER A 2 17.96 -3.55 19.34
C SER A 2 16.84 -3.15 18.39
N VAL A 3 16.14 -4.10 17.79
CA VAL A 3 14.93 -3.83 17.01
C VAL A 3 13.79 -3.62 18.01
N THR A 4 13.24 -2.42 18.06
CA THR A 4 12.03 -2.14 18.83
C THR A 4 10.82 -2.52 17.99
N ILE A 5 10.08 -3.54 18.41
CA ILE A 5 8.85 -3.95 17.73
C ILE A 5 7.71 -3.01 18.16
N LYS A 6 7.05 -2.40 17.20
CA LYS A 6 5.90 -1.50 17.38
C LYS A 6 4.62 -2.35 17.27
N ASN A 7 3.72 -2.29 18.24
CA ASN A 7 2.42 -2.95 18.19
C ASN A 7 1.32 -1.88 18.32
N PRO A 8 0.82 -1.33 17.20
CA PRO A 8 -0.18 -0.26 17.25
C PRO A 8 -1.54 -0.76 17.71
N GLU A 9 -2.30 0.14 18.33
CA GLU A 9 -3.75 -0.05 18.48
C GLU A 9 -4.51 0.27 17.20
N GLU A 10 -3.95 1.11 16.31
CA GLU A 10 -4.60 1.54 15.07
C GLU A 10 -3.59 1.80 13.94
N ILE A 11 -3.95 1.38 12.72
CA ILE A 11 -3.20 1.65 11.48
C ILE A 11 -4.10 2.39 10.50
N THR A 12 -3.60 3.47 9.91
CA THR A 12 -4.30 4.17 8.81
C THR A 12 -3.93 3.54 7.47
N ILE A 13 -4.93 3.26 6.63
CA ILE A 13 -4.76 2.73 5.27
C ILE A 13 -5.28 3.77 4.28
N LEU A 14 -4.41 4.31 3.44
CA LEU A 14 -4.80 5.18 2.31
C LEU A 14 -4.90 4.33 1.05
N ALA A 15 -6.10 4.22 0.48
CA ALA A 15 -6.34 3.38 -0.68
C ALA A 15 -6.35 4.18 -1.98
N THR A 16 -5.42 3.86 -2.87
CA THR A 16 -5.21 4.58 -4.14
C THR A 16 -5.70 3.80 -5.36
N GLY A 17 -6.20 2.58 -5.16
CA GLY A 17 -6.69 1.69 -6.22
C GLY A 17 -5.66 0.65 -6.64
N GLY A 18 -5.48 0.49 -7.95
CA GLY A 18 -4.65 -0.54 -8.54
C GLY A 18 -5.29 -1.93 -8.56
N THR A 19 -4.52 -2.92 -9.01
CA THR A 19 -5.01 -4.29 -9.21
C THR A 19 -5.65 -4.90 -7.97
N ILE A 20 -5.16 -4.58 -6.76
CA ILE A 20 -5.72 -5.11 -5.50
C ILE A 20 -7.21 -4.82 -5.36
N ASP A 21 -7.65 -3.65 -5.81
CA ASP A 21 -9.04 -3.15 -5.71
C ASP A 21 -9.85 -3.40 -6.99
N LYS A 22 -9.29 -4.07 -8.00
CA LYS A 22 -10.01 -4.36 -9.24
C LYS A 22 -11.07 -5.45 -9.06
N PHE A 23 -12.13 -5.35 -9.84
CA PHE A 23 -13.18 -6.37 -9.94
C PHE A 23 -13.76 -6.43 -11.36
N TYR A 24 -14.44 -7.54 -11.68
CA TYR A 24 -15.22 -7.63 -12.92
C TYR A 24 -16.59 -6.97 -12.71
N SER A 25 -16.85 -5.91 -13.46
CA SER A 25 -18.14 -5.23 -13.46
C SER A 25 -19.20 -6.07 -14.19
N VAL A 26 -20.47 -5.72 -13.99
CA VAL A 26 -21.59 -6.32 -14.73
C VAL A 26 -21.52 -6.07 -16.24
N ALA A 27 -20.75 -5.06 -16.67
CA ALA A 27 -20.48 -4.76 -18.07
C ALA A 27 -19.36 -5.64 -18.67
N GLY A 28 -18.72 -6.49 -17.86
CA GLY A 28 -17.61 -7.34 -18.29
C GLY A 28 -16.26 -6.62 -18.40
N THR A 29 -16.16 -5.39 -17.87
CA THR A 29 -14.90 -4.64 -17.78
C THR A 29 -14.23 -4.85 -16.43
N MET A 30 -12.92 -4.58 -16.38
CA MET A 30 -12.15 -4.57 -15.14
C MET A 30 -12.10 -3.15 -14.60
N ASP A 31 -12.89 -2.89 -13.57
CA ASP A 31 -13.01 -1.57 -12.94
C ASP A 31 -12.36 -1.59 -11.56
N ILE A 32 -12.08 -0.42 -10.98
CA ILE A 32 -11.57 -0.28 -9.60
C ILE A 32 -12.76 0.03 -8.70
N GLY A 33 -12.89 -0.75 -7.63
CA GLY A 33 -13.98 -0.64 -6.67
C GLY A 33 -13.55 -0.03 -5.34
N GLU A 34 -14.38 -0.28 -4.33
CA GLU A 34 -14.08 0.04 -2.93
C GLU A 34 -12.79 -0.67 -2.47
N PRO A 35 -12.06 -0.09 -1.49
CA PRO A 35 -10.81 -0.67 -1.00
C PRO A 35 -10.98 -2.12 -0.52
N ALA A 36 -10.30 -3.05 -1.18
CA ALA A 36 -10.37 -4.47 -0.86
C ALA A 36 -9.78 -4.78 0.53
N ALA A 37 -8.90 -3.90 1.04
CA ALA A 37 -8.35 -3.98 2.39
C ALA A 37 -9.44 -4.17 3.45
N LYS A 38 -10.60 -3.51 3.32
CA LYS A 38 -11.71 -3.66 4.25
C LYS A 38 -12.17 -5.13 4.35
N ASN A 39 -12.54 -5.73 3.22
CA ASN A 39 -13.06 -7.10 3.18
C ASN A 39 -11.98 -8.14 3.56
N LEU A 40 -10.71 -7.85 3.28
CA LEU A 40 -9.60 -8.72 3.65
C LEU A 40 -9.36 -8.70 5.17
N LEU A 41 -9.39 -7.52 5.79
CA LEU A 41 -9.11 -7.33 7.21
C LEU A 41 -10.31 -7.70 8.10
N ASP A 42 -11.54 -7.55 7.62
CA ASP A 42 -12.75 -8.02 8.33
C ASP A 42 -12.72 -9.55 8.61
N ARG A 43 -11.88 -10.31 7.90
CA ARG A 43 -11.70 -11.77 8.08
C ARG A 43 -10.59 -12.13 9.05
N VAL A 44 -9.77 -11.16 9.47
CA VAL A 44 -8.62 -11.38 10.34
C VAL A 44 -9.05 -11.22 11.80
N ILE A 45 -8.66 -12.16 12.66
CA ILE A 45 -8.91 -12.05 14.10
C ILE A 45 -7.76 -11.25 14.71
N THR A 46 -8.01 -9.98 15.03
CA THR A 46 -7.03 -9.03 15.58
C THR A 46 -7.71 -7.96 16.41
N ASP A 47 -6.97 -7.33 17.33
CA ASP A 47 -7.37 -6.17 18.13
C ASP A 47 -6.91 -4.83 17.52
N VAL A 48 -6.08 -4.87 16.48
CA VAL A 48 -5.67 -3.69 15.71
C VAL A 48 -6.87 -3.09 14.97
N ARG A 49 -7.13 -1.80 15.19
CA ARG A 49 -8.11 -1.01 14.44
C ARG A 49 -7.54 -0.56 13.10
N PHE A 50 -8.37 -0.54 12.07
CA PHE A 50 -7.97 -0.07 10.75
C PHE A 50 -8.84 1.11 10.33
N ASP A 51 -8.19 2.25 10.13
CA ASP A 51 -8.81 3.45 9.58
C ASP A 51 -8.55 3.47 8.07
N ILE A 52 -9.50 2.95 7.29
CA ILE A 52 -9.37 2.74 5.84
C ILE A 52 -10.03 3.91 5.10
N ARG A 53 -9.22 4.67 4.36
CA ARG A 53 -9.65 5.88 3.66
C ARG A 53 -9.47 5.70 2.15
N PRO A 54 -10.55 5.58 1.36
CA PRO A 54 -10.48 5.70 -0.09
C PRO A 54 -9.96 7.09 -0.48
N LEU A 55 -9.10 7.17 -1.50
CA LEU A 55 -8.55 8.43 -1.99
C LEU A 55 -8.65 8.55 -3.52
N ILE A 56 -7.77 7.86 -4.27
CA ILE A 56 -7.58 8.10 -5.71
C ILE A 56 -8.40 7.13 -6.59
N GLY A 57 -8.36 5.83 -6.28
CA GLY A 57 -9.11 4.80 -7.01
C GLY A 57 -8.71 4.62 -8.49
N LYS A 58 -7.42 4.74 -8.84
CA LYS A 58 -6.91 4.67 -10.23
C LYS A 58 -6.04 3.45 -10.50
N ASP A 59 -5.89 3.09 -11.78
CA ASP A 59 -4.80 2.23 -12.20
C ASP A 59 -3.49 3.01 -12.04
N SER A 60 -2.45 2.36 -11.52
CA SER A 60 -1.15 2.99 -11.32
C SER A 60 -0.54 3.53 -12.61
N LEU A 61 -0.87 2.96 -13.78
CA LEU A 61 -0.41 3.45 -15.07
C LEU A 61 -1.04 4.80 -15.46
N ASP A 62 -2.21 5.12 -14.91
CA ASP A 62 -2.93 6.37 -15.15
C ASP A 62 -2.64 7.43 -14.08
N MET A 63 -1.78 7.11 -13.10
CA MET A 63 -1.53 7.95 -11.95
C MET A 63 -0.47 9.04 -12.24
N THR A 64 -0.86 10.29 -12.03
CA THR A 64 -0.04 11.48 -12.34
C THR A 64 0.70 12.01 -11.11
N ASP A 65 1.51 13.07 -11.28
CA ASP A 65 2.17 13.73 -10.15
C ASP A 65 1.19 14.55 -9.31
N GLU A 66 0.09 15.04 -9.89
CA GLU A 66 -1.00 15.65 -9.14
C GLU A 66 -1.67 14.64 -8.20
N ASP A 67 -1.87 13.40 -8.66
CA ASP A 67 -2.36 12.31 -7.81
C ASP A 67 -1.38 11.99 -6.66
N ARG A 68 -0.07 12.03 -6.94
CA ARG A 68 0.97 11.83 -5.90
C ARG A 68 1.02 12.99 -4.91
N ALA A 69 0.77 14.22 -5.36
CA ALA A 69 0.64 15.38 -4.49
C ALA A 69 -0.59 15.26 -3.58
N GLU A 70 -1.75 14.85 -4.11
CA GLU A 70 -2.96 14.58 -3.31
C GLU A 70 -2.69 13.50 -2.24
N LEU A 71 -2.02 12.41 -2.61
CA LEU A 71 -1.62 11.37 -1.66
C LEU A 71 -0.66 11.90 -0.58
N THR A 72 0.25 12.81 -0.96
CA THR A 72 1.19 13.44 -0.03
C THR A 72 0.45 14.32 0.99
N GLU A 73 -0.48 15.16 0.53
CA GLU A 73 -1.32 15.99 1.41
C GLU A 73 -2.15 15.14 2.37
N ALA A 74 -2.76 14.06 1.85
CA ALA A 74 -3.52 13.13 2.67
C ALA A 74 -2.64 12.43 3.72
N LEU A 75 -1.42 12.01 3.34
CA LEU A 75 -0.45 11.38 4.25
C LEU A 75 0.01 12.35 5.35
N ASP A 76 0.30 13.59 5.01
CA ASP A 76 0.73 14.63 5.96
C ASP A 76 -0.38 14.97 6.97
N ALA A 77 -1.64 14.86 6.56
CA ALA A 77 -2.80 15.05 7.43
C ALA A 77 -3.09 13.87 8.38
N VAL A 78 -2.45 12.70 8.20
CA VAL A 78 -2.61 11.56 9.11
C VAL A 78 -1.88 11.84 10.41
N THR A 79 -2.50 11.59 11.57
CA THR A 79 -1.83 11.72 12.88
C THR A 79 -1.09 10.46 13.30
N ASN A 80 -1.54 9.30 12.83
CA ASN A 80 -0.93 8.01 13.14
C ASN A 80 0.49 7.92 12.53
N THR A 81 1.39 7.24 13.22
CA THR A 81 2.78 7.04 12.78
C THR A 81 2.95 5.81 11.89
N GLN A 82 1.96 4.92 11.82
CA GLN A 82 2.00 3.76 10.94
C GLN A 82 0.92 3.91 9.86
N VAL A 83 1.37 4.09 8.62
CA VAL A 83 0.50 4.33 7.47
C VAL A 83 0.78 3.29 6.39
N LEU A 84 -0.26 2.55 6.04
CA LEU A 84 -0.25 1.64 4.91
C LEU A 84 -0.88 2.34 3.70
N ILE A 85 -0.33 2.10 2.51
CA ILE A 85 -0.90 2.61 1.27
C ILE A 85 -1.14 1.41 0.34
N THR A 86 -2.38 1.19 -0.06
CA THR A 86 -2.68 0.21 -1.13
C THR A 86 -2.60 0.92 -2.48
N HIS A 87 -1.85 0.33 -3.41
CA HIS A 87 -1.49 0.97 -4.67
C HIS A 87 -1.31 -0.06 -5.80
N GLY A 88 -1.49 0.39 -7.05
CA GLY A 88 -1.19 -0.42 -8.24
C GLY A 88 0.32 -0.65 -8.41
N THR A 89 0.72 -1.82 -8.89
CA THR A 89 2.12 -2.25 -8.79
C THR A 89 3.06 -1.65 -9.82
N ASP A 90 2.53 -1.10 -10.92
CA ASP A 90 3.37 -0.72 -12.06
C ASP A 90 4.14 0.57 -11.85
N THR A 91 3.54 1.55 -11.15
CA THR A 91 4.18 2.83 -10.80
C THR A 91 4.40 3.02 -9.30
N MET A 92 4.24 1.94 -8.51
CA MET A 92 4.44 1.98 -7.06
C MET A 92 5.84 2.47 -6.65
N PRO A 93 6.96 2.07 -7.32
CA PRO A 93 8.28 2.63 -7.01
C PRO A 93 8.37 4.14 -7.19
N GLU A 94 7.74 4.68 -8.23
CA GLU A 94 7.70 6.11 -8.55
C GLU A 94 6.95 6.86 -7.45
N THR A 95 5.77 6.38 -7.05
CA THR A 95 5.00 6.94 -5.93
C THR A 95 5.78 6.87 -4.62
N ALA A 96 6.43 5.74 -4.33
CA ALA A 96 7.22 5.59 -3.09
C ALA A 96 8.37 6.61 -3.01
N ARG A 97 9.06 6.88 -4.14
CA ARG A 97 10.11 7.90 -4.20
C ARG A 97 9.54 9.31 -4.06
N TYR A 98 8.42 9.59 -4.73
CA TYR A 98 7.74 10.88 -4.60
C TYR A 98 7.38 11.18 -3.15
N LEU A 99 6.77 10.22 -2.44
CA LEU A 99 6.44 10.40 -1.02
C LEU A 99 7.67 10.59 -0.14
N LEU A 100 8.77 9.87 -0.43
CA LEU A 100 10.03 10.05 0.29
C LEU A 100 10.61 11.46 0.12
N GLU A 101 10.41 12.08 -1.04
CA GLU A 101 10.95 13.40 -1.37
C GLU A 101 10.04 14.55 -0.92
N HIS A 102 8.72 14.34 -0.90
CA HIS A 102 7.73 15.41 -0.74
C HIS A 102 6.95 15.38 0.58
N ALA A 103 6.82 14.22 1.24
CA ALA A 103 6.00 14.11 2.47
C ALA A 103 6.74 14.52 3.74
N GLN A 104 6.01 15.07 4.70
CA GLN A 104 6.49 15.37 6.05
C GLN A 104 6.45 14.11 6.92
N LEU A 105 7.40 13.21 6.68
CA LEU A 105 7.40 11.89 7.30
C LEU A 105 7.54 11.94 8.83
N GLY A 106 8.41 12.80 9.39
CA GLY A 106 8.67 12.80 10.83
C GLY A 106 8.97 11.40 11.37
N GLU A 107 8.16 10.92 12.31
CA GLU A 107 8.25 9.56 12.89
C GLU A 107 7.41 8.51 12.14
N LYS A 108 6.85 8.84 10.97
CA LYS A 108 5.99 7.93 10.21
C LYS A 108 6.79 6.80 9.56
N VAL A 109 6.29 5.59 9.74
CA VAL A 109 6.62 4.42 8.92
C VAL A 109 5.52 4.30 7.89
N VAL A 110 5.89 4.43 6.62
CA VAL A 110 4.98 4.36 5.48
C VAL A 110 5.35 3.14 4.65
N VAL A 111 4.38 2.23 4.46
CA VAL A 111 4.56 1.05 3.62
C VAL A 111 3.54 1.09 2.50
N LEU A 112 4.00 0.97 1.26
CA LEU A 112 3.16 0.75 0.09
C LEU A 112 3.06 -0.75 -0.17
N THR A 113 1.88 -1.21 -0.55
CA THR A 113 1.63 -2.59 -0.97
C THR A 113 0.54 -2.65 -2.03
N GLY A 114 0.35 -3.82 -2.63
CA GLY A 114 -0.63 -4.06 -3.67
C GLY A 114 -0.75 -5.56 -3.96
N ALA A 115 -1.23 -5.89 -5.15
CA ALA A 115 -1.38 -7.28 -5.58
C ALA A 115 -1.13 -7.42 -7.08
N MET A 116 -0.58 -8.56 -7.50
CA MET A 116 -0.52 -8.93 -8.93
C MET A 116 -1.85 -9.48 -9.44
N GLN A 117 -2.70 -9.97 -8.54
CA GLN A 117 -4.02 -10.53 -8.83
C GLN A 117 -5.09 -9.82 -8.00
N PRO A 118 -6.23 -9.44 -8.58
CA PRO A 118 -7.28 -8.74 -7.85
C PRO A 118 -7.75 -9.49 -6.61
N ALA A 119 -8.04 -8.78 -5.51
CA ALA A 119 -8.37 -9.41 -4.23
C ALA A 119 -9.63 -10.28 -4.28
N VAL A 120 -10.56 -9.98 -5.20
CA VAL A 120 -11.78 -10.75 -5.42
C VAL A 120 -11.55 -12.10 -6.08
N MET A 121 -10.35 -12.35 -6.64
CA MET A 121 -10.02 -13.63 -7.27
C MET A 121 -9.77 -14.70 -6.23
N ALA A 122 -10.24 -15.93 -6.50
CA ALA A 122 -9.99 -17.09 -5.64
C ALA A 122 -8.48 -17.37 -5.46
N ARG A 123 -7.67 -17.02 -6.47
CA ARG A 123 -6.20 -17.06 -6.41
C ARG A 123 -5.69 -15.63 -6.44
N SER A 124 -5.49 -15.04 -5.27
CA SER A 124 -4.94 -13.69 -5.12
C SER A 124 -3.82 -13.65 -4.09
N ASP A 125 -2.80 -12.85 -4.38
CA ASP A 125 -1.70 -12.52 -3.48
C ASP A 125 -2.02 -11.34 -2.53
N ALA A 126 -3.19 -10.69 -2.69
CA ALA A 126 -3.57 -9.49 -1.96
C ALA A 126 -3.52 -9.65 -0.44
N GLY A 127 -4.17 -10.68 0.11
CA GLY A 127 -4.20 -10.90 1.57
C GLY A 127 -2.80 -11.18 2.15
N PHE A 128 -1.97 -11.91 1.41
CA PHE A 128 -0.59 -12.20 1.81
C PHE A 128 0.26 -10.92 1.83
N ASN A 129 0.21 -10.11 0.77
CA ASN A 129 0.95 -8.86 0.69
C ASN A 129 0.48 -7.85 1.75
N LEU A 130 -0.83 -7.75 1.99
CA LEU A 130 -1.41 -6.88 3.01
C LEU A 130 -0.92 -7.24 4.42
N GLY A 131 -0.97 -8.54 4.78
CA GLY A 131 -0.46 -9.02 6.07
C GLY A 131 1.05 -8.78 6.23
N ALA A 132 1.83 -9.03 5.17
CA ALA A 132 3.27 -8.77 5.18
C ALA A 132 3.58 -7.27 5.34
N ALA A 133 2.80 -6.40 4.71
CA ALA A 133 2.96 -4.94 4.84
C ALA A 133 2.63 -4.43 6.25
N ILE A 134 1.58 -4.98 6.89
CA ILE A 134 1.26 -4.67 8.29
C ILE A 134 2.39 -5.11 9.22
N ALA A 135 2.95 -6.32 9.03
CA ALA A 135 4.10 -6.76 9.80
C ALA A 135 5.33 -5.87 9.57
N ALA A 136 5.55 -5.39 8.35
CA ALA A 136 6.63 -4.46 8.03
C ALA A 136 6.51 -3.14 8.80
N LEU A 137 5.29 -2.57 8.92
CA LEU A 137 5.06 -1.35 9.71
C LEU A 137 5.54 -1.51 11.16
N ASN A 138 5.42 -2.69 11.73
CA ASN A 138 5.75 -2.98 13.12
C ASN A 138 7.27 -3.14 13.37
N LEU A 139 8.05 -3.39 12.33
CA LEU A 139 9.46 -3.76 12.43
C LEU A 139 10.40 -2.69 11.91
N LEU A 140 9.92 -1.77 11.07
CA LEU A 140 10.74 -0.79 10.39
C LEU A 140 10.84 0.53 11.16
N ASP A 141 11.97 1.19 10.98
CA ASP A 141 12.20 2.57 11.39
C ASP A 141 11.44 3.55 10.47
N PRO A 142 11.20 4.81 10.91
CA PRO A 142 10.55 5.83 10.10
C PRO A 142 11.14 5.94 8.68
N GLY A 143 10.27 6.11 7.68
CA GLY A 143 10.66 6.12 6.26
C GLY A 143 9.58 5.54 5.34
N VAL A 144 9.88 5.46 4.05
CA VAL A 144 8.98 4.94 3.01
C VAL A 144 9.52 3.64 2.40
N TYR A 145 8.67 2.63 2.35
CA TYR A 145 9.02 1.28 1.92
C TYR A 145 7.94 0.68 1.01
N ILE A 146 8.33 -0.34 0.24
CA ILE A 146 7.40 -1.22 -0.48
C ILE A 146 7.47 -2.61 0.15
N SER A 147 6.32 -3.21 0.46
CA SER A 147 6.20 -4.61 0.87
C SER A 147 5.42 -5.40 -0.17
N MET A 148 6.08 -6.30 -0.89
CA MET A 148 5.50 -7.13 -1.95
C MET A 148 6.15 -8.51 -1.97
N SER A 149 5.33 -9.56 -2.14
CA SER A 149 5.80 -10.94 -2.28
C SER A 149 6.71 -11.40 -1.12
N GLY A 150 6.41 -10.96 0.10
CA GLY A 150 7.15 -11.34 1.32
C GLY A 150 8.51 -10.66 1.46
N ARG A 151 8.79 -9.62 0.66
CA ARG A 151 10.03 -8.84 0.69
C ARG A 151 9.73 -7.38 0.93
N ILE A 152 10.65 -6.69 1.61
CA ILE A 152 10.56 -5.27 1.93
C ILE A 152 11.70 -4.55 1.20
N PHE A 153 11.39 -3.44 0.56
CA PHE A 153 12.35 -2.62 -0.17
C PHE A 153 12.25 -1.16 0.26
N PRO A 154 13.37 -0.48 0.57
CA PRO A 154 13.38 0.96 0.74
C PRO A 154 13.00 1.68 -0.56
N ALA A 155 12.21 2.75 -0.47
CA ALA A 155 11.75 3.51 -1.65
C ALA A 155 12.90 3.97 -2.57
N LYS A 156 14.06 4.32 -1.98
CA LYS A 156 15.24 4.79 -2.73
C LYS A 156 15.88 3.75 -3.66
N SER A 157 15.76 2.45 -3.39
CA SER A 157 16.46 1.39 -4.16
C SER A 157 15.52 0.48 -4.96
N VAL A 158 14.22 0.53 -4.68
CA VAL A 158 13.25 -0.36 -5.31
C VAL A 158 12.97 -0.01 -6.77
N ARG A 159 12.82 -1.04 -7.61
CA ARG A 159 12.37 -0.99 -9.01
C ARG A 159 11.38 -2.11 -9.26
N LYS A 160 10.43 -1.86 -10.17
CA LYS A 160 9.54 -2.88 -10.73
C LYS A 160 10.11 -3.44 -12.03
N ASP A 161 10.36 -4.74 -12.08
CA ASP A 161 10.50 -5.45 -13.36
C ASP A 161 9.11 -5.86 -13.83
N ARG A 162 8.56 -5.09 -14.76
CA ARG A 162 7.22 -5.31 -15.32
C ARG A 162 7.15 -6.56 -16.20
N SER A 163 8.25 -6.93 -16.86
CA SER A 163 8.29 -8.10 -17.74
C SER A 163 8.17 -9.41 -16.96
N ARG A 164 8.71 -9.43 -15.74
CA ARG A 164 8.69 -10.58 -14.83
C ARG A 164 7.64 -10.47 -13.72
N GLY A 165 7.01 -9.32 -13.57
CA GLY A 165 6.02 -9.08 -12.52
C GLY A 165 6.62 -9.05 -11.11
N ILE A 166 7.90 -8.71 -10.94
CA ILE A 166 8.57 -8.73 -9.61
C ILE A 166 9.15 -7.37 -9.19
N PHE A 167 9.46 -7.24 -7.92
CA PHE A 167 10.17 -6.09 -7.34
C PHE A 167 11.63 -6.48 -7.04
N GLU A 168 12.54 -5.56 -7.31
CA GLU A 168 13.99 -5.71 -7.15
C GLU A 168 14.56 -4.45 -6.50
N GLY A 169 15.65 -4.56 -5.73
CA GLY A 169 16.28 -3.42 -5.05
C GLY A 169 17.02 -3.81 -3.78
#